data_AF-A0A348PL90-F1
#
_entry.id   AF-A0A348PL90-F1
#
_cell.length_a   1.000
_cell.length_b   1.000
_cell.length_c   1.000
_cell.angle_alpha   90.00
_cell.angle_beta   90.00
_cell.angle_gamma   90.00
#
_symmetry.space_group_name_H-M   'P 1'
#
loop_
_entity.id
_entity.type
_entity.pdbx_description
1 polymer ?
#
loop_
_entity_poly.entity_id
_entity_poly.type
_entity_poly.pdbx_seq_one_letter_code
_entity_poly.pdbx_strand_id
1 'polypeptide(L)'
;MFGTVNSLNSVRAILSILVFSFVASSCANKTKSNDCDYDRVETYAEIIDIRPHADGNGRIAVILDFKASVLALEDQELGALKDFEIDHDFIVRNNLEIGLKYSVDISQITKGDCTPRFVSFNHAFR
;
A
#
# COMPACT_ATOMS: atom_id res chain seq x y z
N MET A 1 39.18 -33.21 48.86
CA MET A 1 39.71 -34.53 48.44
C MET A 1 38.53 -35.48 48.27
N PHE A 2 38.57 -36.23 47.17
CA PHE A 2 37.84 -37.46 46.81
C PHE A 2 37.22 -38.24 47.98
N GLY A 3 36.07 -38.91 47.88
CA GLY A 3 35.31 -39.30 46.70
C GLY A 3 34.01 -40.04 47.06
N THR A 4 33.27 -40.33 46.00
CA THR A 4 31.99 -41.05 45.86
C THR A 4 32.07 -42.56 46.14
N VAL A 5 30.97 -43.18 46.58
CA VAL A 5 30.20 -44.26 45.89
C VAL A 5 28.96 -44.59 46.75
N ASN A 6 27.72 -44.37 46.29
CA ASN A 6 26.87 -45.15 45.37
C ASN A 6 26.32 -46.47 45.92
N SER A 7 25.08 -46.78 45.50
CA SER A 7 24.31 -48.04 45.65
C SER A 7 23.27 -47.98 46.80
N LEU A 8 21.97 -48.26 46.65
CA LEU A 8 21.26 -49.00 45.60
C LEU A 8 19.76 -48.67 45.63
N ASN A 9 19.18 -48.62 44.43
CA ASN A 9 17.78 -48.67 44.00
C ASN A 9 16.70 -49.13 44.99
N SER A 10 15.52 -48.49 44.93
CA SER A 10 14.24 -49.18 44.66
C SER A 10 13.11 -48.15 44.46
N VAL A 11 12.60 -47.95 43.24
CA VAL A 11 11.37 -48.57 42.73
C VAL A 11 10.14 -47.61 42.77
N ARG A 12 9.57 -47.42 41.57
CA ARG A 12 8.19 -47.01 41.21
C ARG A 12 7.81 -45.53 41.42
N ALA A 13 7.66 -44.73 40.36
CA ALA A 13 6.64 -44.74 39.31
C ALA A 13 5.34 -44.00 39.71
N ILE A 14 4.87 -43.16 38.76
CA ILE A 14 3.46 -42.84 38.43
C ILE A 14 2.85 -41.51 38.96
N LEU A 15 2.68 -40.61 37.97
CA LEU A 15 1.51 -39.77 37.63
C LEU A 15 1.18 -38.43 38.34
N SER A 16 0.98 -37.44 37.44
CA SER A 16 -0.05 -36.38 37.44
C SER A 16 0.14 -35.22 38.44
N ILE A 17 0.00 -33.94 38.11
CA ILE A 17 -1.11 -33.28 37.39
C ILE A 17 -0.61 -31.99 36.70
N LEU A 18 -1.05 -31.83 35.45
CA LEU A 18 -1.03 -30.62 34.62
C LEU A 18 -1.76 -29.44 35.27
N VAL A 19 -1.11 -28.28 35.34
CA VAL A 19 -1.81 -26.97 35.34
C VAL A 19 -1.07 -26.06 34.37
N PHE A 20 -1.27 -26.33 33.08
CA PHE A 20 -0.87 -25.43 32.01
C PHE A 20 -2.03 -24.45 31.81
N SER A 21 -1.97 -23.31 32.50
CA SER A 21 -2.94 -22.23 32.36
C SER A 21 -2.76 -21.57 31.00
N PHE A 22 -3.40 -22.15 29.99
CA PHE A 22 -3.51 -21.62 28.65
C PHE A 22 -4.51 -20.46 28.69
N VAL A 23 -4.00 -19.25 28.91
CA VAL A 23 -4.79 -18.02 28.77
C VAL A 23 -5.04 -17.85 27.26
N ALA A 24 -6.17 -18.39 26.79
CA ALA A 24 -6.64 -18.13 25.44
C ALA A 24 -7.10 -16.67 25.36
N SER A 25 -6.18 -15.76 25.03
CA SER A 25 -6.53 -14.44 24.52
C SER A 25 -7.36 -14.66 23.25
N SER A 26 -8.67 -14.42 23.35
CA SER A 26 -9.55 -14.36 22.19
C SER A 26 -9.11 -13.17 21.34
N CYS A 27 -8.18 -13.41 20.42
CA CYS A 27 -7.95 -12.54 19.29
C CYS A 27 -9.25 -12.59 18.47
N ALA A 28 -10.08 -11.56 18.61
CA ALA A 28 -11.12 -11.26 17.65
C ALA A 28 -10.42 -10.94 16.32
N ASN A 29 -10.02 -11.98 15.60
CA ASN A 29 -9.57 -11.88 14.23
C ASN A 29 -10.77 -11.33 13.45
N LYS A 30 -10.79 -10.02 13.19
CA LYS A 30 -11.60 -9.50 12.08
C LYS A 30 -11.09 -10.24 10.87
N THR A 31 -11.84 -11.25 10.44
CA THR A 31 -11.60 -11.97 9.19
C THR A 31 -11.63 -10.90 8.11
N LYS A 32 -10.45 -10.45 7.64
CA LYS A 32 -10.39 -9.56 6.48
C LYS A 32 -11.17 -10.26 5.38
N SER A 33 -12.11 -9.55 4.77
CA SER A 33 -12.78 -10.04 3.57
C SER A 33 -11.70 -10.25 2.52
N ASN A 34 -11.38 -11.51 2.21
CA ASN A 34 -10.40 -11.85 1.18
C ASN A 34 -10.92 -11.53 -0.24
N ASP A 35 -12.23 -11.38 -0.38
CA ASP A 35 -12.85 -10.99 -1.64
C ASP A 35 -12.93 -9.46 -1.69
N CYS A 36 -12.29 -8.90 -2.71
CA CYS A 36 -12.28 -7.48 -2.99
C CYS A 36 -12.90 -7.22 -4.36
N ASP A 37 -13.96 -6.43 -4.36
CA ASP A 37 -14.66 -6.04 -5.58
C ASP A 37 -14.20 -4.64 -5.97
N TYR A 38 -13.99 -4.44 -7.26
CA TYR A 38 -13.54 -3.17 -7.82
C TYR A 38 -14.47 -2.73 -8.95
N ASP A 39 -14.81 -1.45 -8.96
CA ASP A 39 -15.44 -0.79 -10.10
C ASP A 39 -14.37 -0.14 -10.98
N ARG A 40 -14.57 -0.17 -12.30
CA ARG A 40 -13.64 0.38 -13.28
C ARG A 40 -14.24 1.60 -13.95
N VAL A 41 -13.49 2.70 -13.90
CA VAL A 41 -13.86 3.96 -14.53
C VAL A 41 -12.79 4.35 -15.52
N GLU A 42 -13.16 4.40 -16.80
CA GLU A 42 -12.34 4.99 -17.85
C GLU A 42 -12.58 6.50 -17.89
N THR A 43 -11.53 7.31 -17.83
CA THR A 43 -11.65 8.78 -17.80
C THR A 43 -10.43 9.46 -18.41
N TYR A 44 -10.40 10.79 -18.30
CA TYR A 44 -9.27 11.62 -18.67
C TYR A 44 -8.72 12.37 -17.46
N ALA A 45 -7.40 12.54 -17.46
CA ALA A 45 -6.67 13.44 -16.56
C ALA A 45 -5.98 14.52 -17.39
N GLU A 46 -6.18 15.79 -17.04
CA GLU A 46 -5.61 16.96 -17.73
C GLU A 46 -4.55 17.63 -16.86
N ILE A 47 -3.39 17.95 -17.41
CA ILE A 47 -2.39 18.76 -16.69
C ILE A 47 -2.90 20.19 -16.57
N ILE A 48 -3.15 20.66 -15.35
CA ILE A 48 -3.66 22.01 -15.09
C ILE A 48 -2.61 22.96 -14.51
N ASP A 49 -1.54 22.43 -13.91
CA ASP A 49 -0.46 23.22 -13.34
C ASP A 49 0.86 22.44 -13.36
N ILE A 50 1.96 23.17 -13.57
CA ILE A 50 3.34 22.67 -13.50
C ILE A 50 4.14 23.72 -12.76
N ARG A 51 4.58 23.39 -11.55
CA ARG A 51 5.25 24.35 -10.66
C ARG A 51 6.36 23.70 -9.84
N PRO A 52 7.28 24.47 -9.25
CA PRO A 52 8.23 23.93 -8.28
C PRO A 52 7.49 23.21 -7.15
N HIS A 53 7.97 22.03 -6.78
CA HIS A 53 7.41 21.25 -5.68
C HIS A 53 7.74 21.93 -4.33
N ALA A 54 6.82 21.84 -3.37
CA ALA A 54 6.88 22.60 -2.11
C ALA A 54 8.02 22.16 -1.17
N ASP A 55 8.57 20.97 -1.36
CA ASP A 55 9.69 20.44 -0.57
C ASP A 55 11.06 21.05 -0.92
N GLY A 56 11.17 21.81 -2.03
CA GLY A 56 12.30 22.68 -2.30
C GLY A 56 13.56 22.04 -2.90
N ASN A 57 13.51 20.81 -3.44
CA ASN A 57 14.70 20.08 -3.91
C ASN A 57 14.89 20.06 -5.45
N GLY A 58 14.41 21.08 -6.17
CA GLY A 58 14.43 21.08 -7.64
C GLY A 58 13.40 20.13 -8.28
N ARG A 59 12.59 19.45 -7.46
CA ARG A 59 11.43 18.68 -7.88
C ARG A 59 10.35 19.60 -8.43
N ILE A 60 9.55 19.07 -9.34
CA ILE A 60 8.43 19.74 -10.00
C ILE A 60 7.15 19.00 -9.64
N ALA A 61 6.13 19.75 -9.22
CA ALA A 61 4.78 19.23 -9.03
C ALA A 61 4.01 19.39 -10.34
N VAL A 62 3.50 18.27 -10.87
CA VAL A 62 2.62 18.23 -12.03
C VAL A 62 1.23 17.89 -11.55
N ILE A 63 0.31 18.85 -11.66
CA ILE A 63 -1.03 18.75 -11.11
C ILE A 63 -2.03 18.35 -12.20
N LEU A 64 -2.85 17.36 -11.88
CA LEU A 64 -3.84 16.74 -12.75
C LEU A 64 -5.25 17.02 -12.25
N ASP A 65 -6.11 17.40 -13.19
CA ASP A 65 -7.56 17.44 -13.01
C ASP A 65 -8.20 16.21 -13.67
N PHE A 66 -8.80 15.35 -12.86
CA PHE A 66 -9.51 14.15 -13.31
C PHE A 66 -10.97 14.47 -13.60
N LYS A 67 -11.47 14.04 -14.77
CA LYS A 67 -12.85 14.37 -15.19
C LYS A 67 -13.92 13.47 -14.58
N ALA A 68 -13.55 12.34 -13.98
CA ALA A 68 -14.45 11.42 -13.29
C ALA A 68 -13.71 10.62 -12.21
N SER A 69 -14.45 9.77 -11.48
CA SER A 69 -14.02 8.99 -10.30
C SER A 69 -13.87 9.80 -9.00
N VAL A 70 -13.53 9.14 -7.90
CA VAL A 70 -13.14 9.81 -6.64
C VAL A 70 -11.93 10.74 -6.81
N LEU A 71 -11.10 10.56 -7.84
CA LEU A 71 -9.97 11.44 -8.13
C LEU A 71 -10.41 12.81 -8.69
N ALA A 72 -11.65 12.95 -9.14
CA ALA A 72 -12.19 14.22 -9.63
C ALA A 72 -12.61 15.19 -8.50
N LEU A 73 -12.55 14.74 -7.23
CA LEU A 73 -12.98 15.56 -6.09
C LEU A 73 -11.92 16.57 -5.66
N GLU A 74 -10.66 16.33 -6.00
CA GLU A 74 -9.53 17.18 -5.66
C GLU A 74 -8.42 17.01 -6.70
N ASP A 75 -7.65 18.06 -6.91
CA ASP A 75 -6.47 18.04 -7.78
C ASP A 75 -5.46 16.98 -7.30
N GLN A 76 -4.91 16.23 -8.25
CA GLN A 76 -3.97 15.14 -7.95
C GLN A 76 -2.58 15.47 -8.46
N GLU A 77 -1.54 15.15 -7.70
CA GLU A 77 -0.16 15.26 -8.18
C GLU A 77 0.27 13.96 -8.89
N LEU A 78 0.75 14.07 -10.13
CA LEU A 78 1.19 12.91 -10.93
C LEU A 78 2.30 12.11 -10.24
N GLY A 79 3.29 12.79 -9.67
CA GLY A 79 4.41 12.14 -8.98
C GLY A 79 3.93 11.30 -7.79
N ALA A 80 3.00 11.83 -6.99
CA ALA A 80 2.39 11.12 -5.86
C ALA A 80 1.54 9.93 -6.31
N LEU A 81 0.80 10.04 -7.42
CA LEU A 81 -0.02 8.95 -7.96
C LEU A 81 0.81 7.77 -8.48
N LYS A 82 2.00 8.03 -9.00
CA LYS A 82 2.86 7.04 -9.64
C LYS A 82 4.09 6.67 -8.82
N ASP A 83 4.25 7.29 -7.65
CA ASP A 83 5.37 7.10 -6.73
C ASP A 83 6.73 7.34 -7.41
N PHE A 84 6.84 8.45 -8.16
CA PHE A 84 8.10 8.90 -8.74
C PHE A 84 8.31 10.40 -8.58
N GLU A 85 9.58 10.80 -8.61
CA GLU A 85 9.96 12.21 -8.62
C GLU A 85 9.97 12.76 -10.05
N ILE A 86 9.48 13.98 -10.20
CA ILE A 86 9.49 14.70 -11.47
C ILE A 86 10.50 15.83 -11.37
N ASP A 87 11.46 15.85 -12.28
CA ASP A 87 12.41 16.92 -12.47
C ASP A 87 12.20 17.57 -13.85
N HIS A 88 13.03 18.56 -14.17
CA HIS A 88 12.94 19.26 -15.44
C HIS A 88 13.21 18.32 -16.65
N ASP A 89 14.12 17.37 -16.51
CA ASP A 89 14.46 16.43 -17.59
C ASP A 89 13.30 15.47 -17.88
N PHE A 90 12.57 15.05 -16.85
CA PHE A 90 11.35 14.26 -16.98
C PHE A 90 10.26 15.01 -17.75
N ILE A 91 10.03 16.29 -17.42
CA ILE A 91 9.08 17.16 -18.11
C ILE A 91 9.39 17.21 -19.62
N VAL A 92 10.65 17.50 -19.95
CA VAL A 92 11.10 17.62 -21.35
C VAL A 92 11.00 16.28 -22.09
N ARG A 93 11.48 15.18 -21.47
CA ARG A 93 11.49 13.86 -22.10
C ARG A 93 10.08 13.31 -22.38
N ASN A 94 9.11 13.64 -21.52
CA ASN A 94 7.73 13.21 -21.65
C ASN A 94 6.82 14.27 -22.30
N ASN A 95 7.39 15.39 -22.75
CA ASN A 95 6.67 16.52 -23.35
C ASN A 95 5.46 16.97 -22.51
N LEU A 96 5.67 17.12 -21.20
CA LEU A 96 4.61 17.52 -20.27
C LEU A 96 4.30 19.01 -20.41
N GLU A 97 3.06 19.31 -20.74
CA GLU A 97 2.58 20.67 -20.97
C GLU A 97 1.18 20.84 -20.37
N ILE A 98 0.86 22.07 -19.92
CA ILE A 98 -0.49 22.41 -19.43
C ILE A 98 -1.51 22.19 -20.57
N GLY A 99 -2.63 21.56 -20.25
CA GLY A 99 -3.69 21.18 -21.18
C GLY A 99 -3.51 19.80 -21.82
N LEU A 100 -2.36 19.13 -21.60
CA LEU A 100 -2.15 17.77 -22.07
C LEU A 100 -3.08 16.81 -21.32
N LYS A 101 -3.73 15.91 -22.08
CA LYS A 101 -4.73 14.97 -21.57
C LYS A 101 -4.26 13.53 -21.72
N TYR A 102 -4.45 12.75 -20.67
CA TYR A 102 -4.19 11.32 -20.64
C TYR A 102 -5.48 10.55 -20.47
N SER A 103 -5.68 9.49 -21.25
CA SER A 103 -6.66 8.46 -20.89
C SER A 103 -6.15 7.70 -19.68
N VAL A 104 -7.04 7.48 -18.71
CA VAL A 104 -6.72 6.80 -17.45
C VAL A 104 -7.82 5.82 -17.09
N ASP A 105 -7.42 4.62 -16.71
CA ASP A 105 -8.29 3.60 -16.16
C ASP A 105 -8.10 3.55 -14.64
N ILE A 106 -9.19 3.75 -13.92
CA ILE A 106 -9.21 3.84 -12.45
C ILE A 106 -10.03 2.68 -11.92
N SER A 107 -9.38 1.78 -11.18
CA SER A 107 -10.07 0.73 -10.42
C SER A 107 -10.25 1.18 -8.98
N GLN A 108 -11.48 1.27 -8.49
CA GLN A 108 -11.82 1.74 -7.14
C GLN A 108 -12.51 0.62 -6.37
N ILE A 109 -12.10 0.40 -5.12
CA ILE A 109 -12.68 -0.65 -4.29
C ILE A 109 -14.15 -0.33 -3.97
N THR A 110 -15.04 -1.30 -4.15
CA THR A 110 -16.46 -1.20 -3.76
C THR A 110 -16.79 -2.08 -2.56
N LYS A 111 -15.96 -3.12 -2.32
CA LYS A 111 -16.10 -4.04 -1.19
C LYS A 111 -14.75 -4.63 -0.79
N GLY A 112 -14.57 -4.87 0.50
CA GLY A 112 -13.37 -5.49 1.08
C GLY A 112 -12.40 -4.47 1.67
N ASP A 113 -11.28 -4.97 2.22
CA ASP A 113 -10.26 -4.17 2.91
C ASP A 113 -8.91 -4.14 2.13
N CYS A 114 -8.97 -4.22 0.80
CA CYS A 114 -7.80 -4.21 -0.09
C CYS A 114 -7.32 -2.78 -0.41
N THR A 115 -6.30 -2.68 -1.28
CA THR A 115 -5.83 -1.40 -1.83
C THR A 115 -7.01 -0.58 -2.36
N PRO A 116 -7.19 0.67 -1.92
CA PRO A 116 -8.43 1.41 -2.18
C PRO A 116 -8.61 1.76 -3.66
N ARG A 117 -7.50 1.94 -4.40
CA ARG A 117 -7.54 2.31 -5.81
C ARG A 117 -6.28 1.93 -6.57
N PHE A 118 -6.43 1.72 -7.87
CA PHE A 118 -5.34 1.59 -8.83
C PHE A 118 -5.56 2.58 -9.99
N VAL A 119 -4.50 3.29 -10.39
CA VAL A 119 -4.54 4.31 -11.44
C VAL A 119 -3.58 3.92 -12.55
N SER A 120 -4.14 3.64 -13.73
CA SER A 120 -3.38 3.19 -14.91
C SER A 120 -3.52 4.20 -16.03
N PHE A 121 -2.42 4.84 -16.39
CA PHE A 121 -2.38 5.78 -17.50
C PHE A 121 -2.15 5.01 -18.80
N ASN A 122 -2.93 5.31 -19.84
CA ASN A 122 -2.71 4.85 -21.20
C ASN A 122 -1.60 5.65 -21.90
N HIS A 123 -0.55 5.96 -21.14
CA HIS A 123 0.67 6.64 -21.55
C HIS A 123 1.82 6.08 -20.71
N ALA A 124 2.89 5.69 -21.40
CA ALA A 124 4.09 5.17 -20.75
C ALA A 124 5.08 6.31 -20.51
N PHE A 125 5.09 6.84 -19.29
CA PHE A 125 6.11 7.78 -18.84
C PHE A 125 7.49 7.11 -18.83
N ARG A 126 8.51 7.81 -19.34
CA ARG A 126 9.88 7.34 -19.50
C ARG A 126 10.87 8.15 -18.68
#